data_AF-A0A1H4MTE2-F1
#
_entry.id   AF-A0A1H4MTE2-F1
#
_cell.length_a   1.000
_cell.length_b   1.000
_cell.length_c   1.000
_cell.angle_alpha   90.00
_cell.angle_beta   90.00
_cell.angle_gamma   90.00
#
_symmetry.space_group_name_H-M   'P 1'
#
loop_
_entity.id
_entity.type
_entity.pdbx_description
1 polymer ?
#
loop_
_entity_poly.entity_id
_entity_poly.type
_entity_poly.pdbx_seq_one_letter_code
_entity_poly.pdbx_strand_id
1 'polypeptide(L)'
;MGTKHTFAAVFAAAALAATTATGIAQAAPATAEGTAPSACRPANHLARITEGPASAGHRHYRVTLTAPRGYDACRLAGSPTDVRFWNHDSRTGAAAGHCGDQKATVTFGPGHPVHFDIQVPNNGHGTRSDEASFTLRAPDGEIPGTSYAEGAFDAAPGTLIGPVQPGA
;
A
#
# COMPACT_ATOMS: atom_id res chain seq x y z
N MET A 1 21.22 15.37 68.22
CA MET A 1 22.36 14.54 68.66
C MET A 1 21.83 13.61 69.75
N GLY A 2 21.85 12.29 69.51
CA GLY A 2 21.34 11.22 70.41
C GLY A 2 19.81 11.00 70.32
N THR A 3 19.23 9.80 70.41
CA THR A 3 19.73 8.44 70.67
C THR A 3 18.67 7.43 70.19
N LYS A 4 19.14 6.23 69.88
CA LYS A 4 18.48 5.03 69.32
C LYS A 4 17.34 4.49 70.19
N HIS A 5 16.33 3.87 69.57
CA HIS A 5 15.60 2.75 70.17
C HIS A 5 15.33 1.64 69.15
N THR A 6 15.89 0.48 69.46
CA THR A 6 15.78 -0.81 68.78
C THR A 6 14.45 -1.47 69.14
N PHE A 7 13.73 -2.01 68.16
CA PHE A 7 12.74 -3.07 68.39
C PHE A 7 12.92 -4.19 67.37
N ALA A 8 12.98 -5.41 67.89
CA ALA A 8 13.15 -6.67 67.19
C ALA A 8 11.81 -7.41 67.08
N ALA A 9 11.58 -8.11 65.97
CA ALA A 9 10.81 -9.37 65.84
C ALA A 9 10.82 -9.76 64.34
N VAL A 10 11.61 -10.74 63.89
CA VAL A 10 11.35 -12.20 63.86
C VAL A 10 10.41 -12.64 62.71
N PHE A 11 11.06 -13.15 61.66
CA PHE A 11 10.76 -14.27 60.77
C PHE A 11 9.35 -14.52 60.23
N ALA A 12 9.23 -14.48 58.90
CA ALA A 12 8.58 -15.53 58.13
C ALA A 12 9.37 -15.78 56.84
N ALA A 13 10.03 -16.95 56.77
CA ALA A 13 10.69 -17.46 55.60
C ALA A 13 9.64 -18.03 54.62
N ALA A 14 9.60 -17.51 53.40
CA ALA A 14 8.95 -18.18 52.28
C ALA A 14 10.05 -18.56 51.29
N ALA A 15 10.49 -19.82 51.37
CA ALA A 15 11.32 -20.45 50.36
C ALA A 15 10.43 -20.76 49.14
N LEU A 16 10.64 -20.02 48.04
CA LEU A 16 10.19 -20.43 46.72
C LEU A 16 11.44 -20.69 45.89
N ALA A 17 11.82 -21.95 45.84
CA ALA A 17 12.68 -22.48 44.80
C ALA A 17 11.88 -22.49 43.50
N ALA A 18 12.32 -21.72 42.51
CA ALA A 18 11.96 -21.93 41.12
C ALA A 18 13.24 -21.88 40.29
N THR A 19 13.58 -23.04 39.73
CA THR A 19 14.70 -23.30 38.86
C THR A 19 14.50 -22.68 37.48
N THR A 20 15.63 -22.27 36.89
CA THR A 20 15.95 -22.28 35.46
C THR A 20 14.98 -21.61 34.48
N ALA A 21 15.37 -20.44 33.99
CA ALA A 21 15.75 -20.28 32.58
C ALA A 21 16.24 -18.84 32.37
N THR A 22 17.55 -18.66 32.21
CA THR A 22 18.08 -17.50 31.47
C THR A 22 17.65 -17.67 30.02
N GLY A 23 16.41 -17.30 29.73
CA GLY A 23 15.94 -17.08 28.38
C GLY A 23 16.65 -15.84 27.86
N ILE A 24 17.82 -16.02 27.26
CA ILE A 24 18.34 -15.06 26.29
C ILE A 24 17.27 -14.98 25.20
N ALA A 25 16.48 -13.90 25.23
CA ALA A 25 15.63 -13.52 24.13
C ALA A 25 16.57 -13.24 22.95
N GLN A 26 16.83 -14.27 22.14
CA GLN A 26 17.45 -14.09 20.83
C GLN A 26 16.40 -13.40 19.97
N ALA A 27 16.45 -12.07 19.95
CA ALA A 27 15.83 -11.31 18.88
C ALA A 27 16.39 -11.89 17.58
N ALA A 28 15.51 -12.46 16.75
CA ALA A 28 15.87 -12.87 15.42
C ALA A 28 16.57 -11.69 14.74
N PRO A 29 17.69 -11.90 14.02
CA PRO A 29 18.33 -10.82 13.29
C PRO A 29 17.25 -10.22 12.38
N ALA A 30 16.98 -8.93 12.55
CA ALA A 30 16.19 -8.19 11.59
C ALA A 30 16.86 -8.43 10.23
N THR A 31 16.18 -9.14 9.34
CA THR A 31 16.53 -9.18 7.93
C THR A 31 16.80 -7.74 7.55
N ALA A 32 18.02 -7.43 7.10
CA ALA A 32 18.45 -6.06 6.85
C ALA A 32 17.34 -5.33 6.07
N GLU A 33 16.57 -4.50 6.76
CA GLU A 33 15.69 -3.54 6.12
C GLU A 33 16.64 -2.70 5.30
N GLY A 34 16.46 -2.73 3.98
CA GLY A 34 17.32 -1.98 3.10
C GLY A 34 17.33 -0.53 3.58
N THR A 35 18.52 0.08 3.53
CA THR A 35 18.70 1.46 4.01
C THR A 35 17.93 2.45 3.14
N ALA A 36 17.38 2.01 1.99
CA ALA A 36 16.67 2.85 1.07
C ALA A 36 15.17 2.96 1.44
N PRO A 37 14.52 4.08 1.10
CA PRO A 37 13.10 4.20 1.34
C PRO A 37 12.30 3.30 0.40
N SER A 38 11.14 2.82 0.87
CA SER A 38 10.25 1.95 0.09
C SER A 38 9.71 2.62 -1.17
N ALA A 39 9.72 1.90 -2.29
CA ALA A 39 9.13 2.32 -3.56
C ALA A 39 7.61 2.55 -3.49
N CYS A 40 6.92 1.89 -2.56
CA CYS A 40 5.46 2.00 -2.42
C CYS A 40 4.99 3.35 -1.85
N ARG A 41 5.90 4.18 -1.33
CA ARG A 41 5.54 5.53 -0.88
C ARG A 41 5.19 6.38 -2.10
N PRO A 42 4.13 7.22 -2.04
CA PRO A 42 3.70 8.02 -3.20
C PRO A 42 4.80 8.83 -3.88
N ALA A 43 5.71 9.45 -3.12
CA ALA A 43 6.80 10.26 -3.67
C ALA A 43 7.95 9.44 -4.31
N ASN A 44 7.91 8.11 -4.21
CA ASN A 44 9.03 7.23 -4.58
C ASN A 44 8.74 6.40 -5.85
N HIS A 45 7.63 6.67 -6.52
CA HIS A 45 7.29 6.06 -7.81
C HIS A 45 6.62 7.07 -8.73
N LEU A 46 6.57 6.69 -10.01
CA LEU A 46 5.81 7.39 -11.03
C LEU A 46 4.66 6.48 -11.46
N ALA A 47 3.51 7.06 -11.76
CA ALA A 47 2.39 6.35 -12.35
C ALA A 47 1.91 7.06 -13.62
N ARG A 48 1.64 6.29 -14.68
CA ARG A 48 1.17 6.82 -15.96
C ARG A 48 -0.05 6.07 -16.44
N ILE A 49 -1.02 6.81 -16.97
CA ILE A 49 -2.23 6.27 -17.58
C ILE A 49 -2.03 6.20 -19.09
N THR A 50 -2.33 5.05 -19.67
CA THR A 50 -2.34 4.82 -21.12
C THR A 50 -3.63 4.14 -21.52
N GLU A 51 -4.08 4.38 -22.75
CA GLU A 51 -5.25 3.69 -23.29
C GLU A 51 -4.89 2.25 -23.68
N GLY A 52 -5.72 1.31 -23.23
CA GLY A 52 -5.64 -0.10 -23.58
C GLY A 52 -6.62 -0.47 -24.68
N PRO A 53 -6.58 -1.72 -25.19
CA PRO A 53 -7.51 -2.18 -26.20
C PRO A 53 -8.94 -2.17 -25.66
N ALA A 54 -9.85 -1.49 -26.35
CA ALA A 54 -11.26 -1.47 -25.99
C ALA A 54 -11.90 -2.87 -26.17
N SER A 55 -12.94 -3.13 -25.39
CA SER A 55 -13.75 -4.36 -25.47
C SER A 55 -15.23 -4.03 -25.71
N ALA A 56 -16.03 -5.04 -26.05
CA ALA A 56 -17.48 -4.89 -26.14
C ALA A 56 -18.06 -4.56 -24.77
N GLY A 57 -18.30 -3.27 -24.52
CA GLY A 57 -18.92 -2.76 -23.29
C GLY A 57 -18.02 -1.88 -22.43
N HIS A 58 -16.70 -1.91 -22.64
CA HIS A 58 -15.76 -1.10 -21.85
C HIS A 58 -14.61 -0.53 -22.68
N ARG A 59 -14.25 0.72 -22.37
CA ARG A 59 -12.92 1.29 -22.62
C ARG A 59 -11.99 0.85 -21.49
N HIS A 60 -10.77 0.48 -21.86
CA HIS A 60 -9.76 0.04 -20.91
C HIS A 60 -8.63 1.06 -20.90
N TYR A 61 -8.17 1.38 -19.71
CA TYR A 61 -6.95 2.15 -19.51
C TYR A 61 -6.05 1.39 -18.56
N ARG A 62 -4.75 1.57 -18.71
CA ARG A 62 -3.74 0.96 -17.85
C ARG A 62 -2.99 2.04 -17.10
N VAL A 63 -2.93 1.87 -15.78
CA VAL A 63 -2.05 2.64 -14.91
C VAL A 63 -0.80 1.84 -14.64
N THR A 64 0.33 2.27 -15.19
CA THR A 64 1.63 1.63 -14.99
C THR A 64 2.42 2.38 -13.92
N LEU A 65 2.87 1.66 -12.89
CA LEU A 65 3.72 2.16 -11.83
C LEU A 65 5.17 1.72 -12.07
N THR A 66 6.09 2.68 -11.94
CA THR A 66 7.53 2.45 -12.06
C THR A 66 8.26 3.10 -10.90
N ALA A 67 9.20 2.36 -10.29
CA ALA A 67 10.08 2.90 -9.26
C ALA A 67 11.48 3.17 -9.85
N PRO A 68 12.04 4.38 -9.64
CA PRO A 68 13.43 4.67 -9.96
C PRO A 68 14.41 3.77 -9.16
N ARG A 69 15.67 3.71 -9.61
CA ARG A 69 16.74 3.07 -8.81
C ARG A 69 16.96 3.84 -7.49
N GLY A 70 17.43 3.15 -6.46
CA GLY A 70 17.71 3.75 -5.15
C GLY A 70 16.55 3.68 -4.15
N TYR A 71 15.46 3.00 -4.51
CA TYR A 71 14.36 2.65 -3.62
C TYR A 71 14.32 1.15 -3.36
N ASP A 72 13.86 0.75 -2.18
CA ASP A 72 13.66 -0.65 -1.86
C ASP A 72 12.34 -1.17 -2.41
N ALA A 73 12.37 -2.40 -2.90
CA ALA A 73 11.18 -3.10 -3.37
C ALA A 73 10.21 -3.33 -2.20
N CYS A 74 8.93 -3.39 -2.53
CA CYS A 74 7.84 -3.59 -1.60
C CYS A 74 6.79 -4.52 -2.21
N ARG A 75 5.81 -4.93 -1.39
CA ARG A 75 4.71 -5.78 -1.85
C ARG A 75 3.43 -4.97 -1.95
N LEU A 76 2.71 -5.18 -3.05
CA LEU A 76 1.38 -4.63 -3.28
C LEU A 76 0.37 -5.77 -3.37
N ALA A 77 -0.88 -5.51 -2.98
CA ALA A 77 -1.95 -6.49 -3.01
C ALA A 77 -3.30 -5.88 -3.44
N GLY A 78 -4.04 -6.62 -4.26
CA GLY A 78 -5.37 -6.24 -4.74
C GLY A 78 -5.42 -4.91 -5.51
N SER A 79 -6.61 -4.36 -5.72
CA SER A 79 -6.84 -3.05 -6.35
C SER A 79 -6.44 -1.88 -5.44
N PRO A 80 -6.00 -0.74 -5.98
CA PRO A 80 -5.94 0.52 -5.22
C PRO A 80 -7.30 0.96 -4.68
N THR A 81 -7.31 1.70 -3.58
CA THR A 81 -8.50 2.27 -2.94
C THR A 81 -8.55 3.79 -3.12
N ASP A 82 -9.67 4.40 -2.71
CA ASP A 82 -9.91 5.85 -2.79
C ASP A 82 -9.65 6.47 -4.17
N VAL A 83 -9.94 5.71 -5.23
CA VAL A 83 -9.64 6.15 -6.59
C VAL A 83 -10.59 7.29 -7.00
N ARG A 84 -10.02 8.45 -7.30
CA ARG A 84 -10.72 9.66 -7.74
C ARG A 84 -10.13 10.15 -9.05
N PHE A 85 -10.98 10.76 -9.88
CA PHE A 85 -10.61 11.23 -11.20
C PHE A 85 -10.71 12.74 -11.28
N TRP A 86 -9.78 13.34 -12.02
CA TRP A 86 -9.59 14.77 -12.12
C TRP A 86 -9.34 15.18 -13.57
N ASN A 87 -9.73 16.41 -13.88
CA ASN A 87 -9.34 17.13 -15.07
C ASN A 87 -8.71 18.44 -14.59
N HIS A 88 -7.38 18.50 -14.60
CA HIS A 88 -6.62 19.51 -13.87
C HIS A 88 -7.09 19.55 -12.40
N ASP A 89 -7.40 20.73 -11.86
CA ASP A 89 -7.82 20.88 -10.46
C ASP A 89 -9.30 20.52 -10.19
N SER A 90 -10.04 20.07 -11.22
CA SER A 90 -11.48 19.80 -11.11
C SER A 90 -11.76 18.31 -11.00
N ARG A 91 -12.43 17.90 -9.91
CA ARG A 91 -12.84 16.51 -9.73
C ARG A 91 -13.94 16.13 -10.73
N THR A 92 -13.69 15.10 -11.53
CA THR A 92 -14.63 14.58 -12.54
C THR A 92 -15.41 13.37 -12.05
N GLY A 93 -14.89 12.64 -11.06
CA GLY A 93 -15.58 11.48 -10.51
C GLY A 93 -14.79 10.66 -9.50
N ALA A 94 -15.26 9.44 -9.29
CA ALA A 94 -14.60 8.41 -8.50
C ALA A 94 -14.93 7.03 -9.06
N ALA A 95 -14.08 6.05 -8.76
CA ALA A 95 -14.36 4.67 -9.08
C ALA A 95 -15.59 4.17 -8.30
N ALA A 96 -16.40 3.34 -8.96
CA ALA A 96 -17.58 2.73 -8.36
C ALA A 96 -17.26 1.42 -7.61
N GLY A 97 -16.11 0.81 -7.87
CA GLY A 97 -15.70 -0.41 -7.19
C GLY A 97 -14.47 -1.07 -7.80
N HIS A 98 -14.30 -2.34 -7.47
CA HIS A 98 -13.18 -3.18 -7.91
C HIS A 98 -13.66 -4.27 -8.86
N CYS A 99 -12.76 -4.75 -9.72
CA CYS A 99 -12.97 -5.90 -10.58
C CYS A 99 -11.78 -6.86 -10.48
N GLY A 100 -11.92 -8.08 -10.99
CA GLY A 100 -10.85 -9.08 -10.96
C GLY A 100 -10.57 -9.65 -9.56
N ASP A 101 -9.59 -10.56 -9.49
CA ASP A 101 -9.19 -11.22 -8.24
C ASP A 101 -8.34 -10.31 -7.35
N GLN A 102 -8.79 -10.11 -6.12
CA GLN A 102 -8.19 -9.19 -5.15
C GLN A 102 -7.10 -9.83 -4.27
N LYS A 103 -6.84 -11.13 -4.42
CA LYS A 103 -5.98 -11.89 -3.49
C LYS A 103 -4.50 -11.91 -3.87
N ALA A 104 -4.16 -11.58 -5.11
CA ALA A 104 -2.79 -11.64 -5.59
C ALA A 104 -1.91 -10.60 -4.89
N THR A 105 -0.69 -11.02 -4.54
CA THR A 105 0.38 -10.15 -4.05
C THR A 105 1.48 -10.10 -5.08
N VAL A 106 2.01 -8.90 -5.34
CA VAL A 106 3.06 -8.67 -6.33
C VAL A 106 4.21 -7.88 -5.71
N THR A 107 5.42 -8.11 -6.23
CA THR A 107 6.59 -7.30 -5.89
C THR A 107 6.66 -6.09 -6.82
N PHE A 108 6.74 -4.90 -6.24
CA PHE A 108 6.94 -3.64 -6.93
C PHE A 108 8.26 -3.02 -6.49
N GLY A 109 9.04 -2.51 -7.45
CA GLY A 109 10.31 -1.87 -7.13
C GLY A 109 11.14 -1.59 -8.39
N PRO A 110 12.40 -1.17 -8.22
CA PRO A 110 13.29 -0.89 -9.34
C PRO A 110 13.42 -2.12 -10.25
N GLY A 111 13.16 -1.95 -11.55
CA GLY A 111 13.20 -3.05 -12.53
C GLY A 111 11.98 -4.01 -12.48
N HIS A 112 11.04 -3.78 -11.58
CA HIS A 112 9.81 -4.57 -11.42
C HIS A 112 8.60 -3.64 -11.52
N PRO A 113 8.27 -3.14 -12.73
CA PRO A 113 7.06 -2.36 -12.91
C PRO A 113 5.82 -3.22 -12.66
N VAL A 114 4.77 -2.56 -12.22
CA VAL A 114 3.44 -3.16 -12.02
C VAL A 114 2.40 -2.28 -12.68
N HIS A 115 1.21 -2.82 -12.90
CA HIS A 115 0.09 -2.05 -13.41
C HIS A 115 -1.23 -2.45 -12.77
N PHE A 116 -2.23 -1.59 -12.90
CA PHE A 116 -3.62 -1.95 -12.69
C PHE A 116 -4.46 -1.33 -13.80
N ASP A 117 -5.58 -1.97 -14.14
CA ASP A 117 -6.45 -1.51 -15.22
C ASP A 117 -7.65 -0.72 -14.67
N ILE A 118 -8.07 0.30 -15.43
CA ILE A 118 -9.29 1.07 -15.22
C ILE A 118 -10.26 0.67 -16.33
N GLN A 119 -11.42 0.13 -15.95
CA GLN A 119 -12.47 -0.26 -16.88
C GLN A 119 -13.60 0.74 -16.84
N VAL A 120 -13.91 1.35 -17.97
CA VAL A 120 -14.88 2.44 -18.09
C VAL A 120 -16.02 1.99 -18.97
N PRO A 121 -17.27 1.93 -18.47
CA PRO A 121 -18.41 1.51 -19.27
C PRO A 121 -18.60 2.37 -20.53
N ASN A 122 -18.94 1.73 -21.64
CA ASN A 122 -19.26 2.38 -22.92
C ASN A 122 -20.73 2.81 -22.96
N ASN A 123 -21.14 3.67 -22.03
CA ASN A 123 -22.53 4.14 -21.92
C ASN A 123 -22.77 5.54 -22.52
N GLY A 124 -21.77 6.14 -23.16
CA GLY A 124 -21.88 7.49 -23.75
C GLY A 124 -21.80 8.66 -22.77
N HIS A 125 -21.57 8.40 -21.47
CA HIS A 125 -21.50 9.42 -20.43
C HIS A 125 -20.08 9.60 -19.86
N GLY A 126 -19.06 9.49 -20.70
CA GLY A 126 -17.67 9.68 -20.31
C GLY A 126 -17.33 11.16 -20.11
N THR A 127 -16.73 11.49 -18.98
CA THR A 127 -16.12 12.79 -18.69
C THR A 127 -14.61 12.68 -18.85
N ARG A 128 -14.04 13.58 -19.65
CA ARG A 128 -12.58 13.64 -19.86
C ARG A 128 -11.86 13.91 -18.54
N SER A 129 -10.80 13.16 -18.30
CA SER A 129 -9.91 13.25 -17.14
C SER A 129 -8.45 13.13 -17.59
N ASP A 130 -7.53 13.69 -16.82
CA ASP A 130 -6.09 13.66 -17.07
C ASP A 130 -5.26 13.15 -15.88
N GLU A 131 -5.90 12.98 -14.73
CA GLU A 131 -5.28 12.45 -13.52
C GLU A 131 -6.21 11.50 -12.74
N ALA A 132 -5.62 10.45 -12.17
CA ALA A 132 -6.25 9.60 -11.18
C ALA A 132 -5.44 9.60 -9.87
N SER A 133 -6.08 9.96 -8.77
CA SER A 133 -5.50 9.86 -7.42
C SER A 133 -5.95 8.55 -6.77
N PHE A 134 -5.07 7.85 -6.06
CA PHE A 134 -5.38 6.55 -5.44
C PHE A 134 -4.50 6.24 -4.23
N THR A 135 -4.96 5.31 -3.40
CA THR A 135 -4.21 4.76 -2.27
C THR A 135 -3.78 3.33 -2.60
N LEU A 136 -2.49 3.04 -2.48
CA LEU A 136 -1.97 1.69 -2.69
C LEU A 136 -2.23 0.80 -1.47
N ARG A 137 -2.29 -0.51 -1.71
CA ARG A 137 -2.45 -1.50 -0.64
C ARG A 137 -1.28 -2.46 -0.61
N ALA A 138 -0.78 -2.70 0.58
CA ALA A 138 0.11 -3.80 0.92
C ALA A 138 -0.72 -5.01 1.41
N PRO A 139 -0.13 -6.21 1.50
CA PRO A 139 -0.83 -7.40 1.99
C PRO A 139 -1.43 -7.25 3.40
N ASP A 140 -0.86 -6.37 4.22
CA ASP A 140 -1.25 -6.07 5.59
C ASP A 140 -2.19 -4.86 5.74
N GLY A 141 -2.48 -4.14 4.66
CA GLY A 141 -3.44 -3.02 4.68
C GLY A 141 -3.12 -1.91 3.69
N GLU A 142 -3.77 -0.77 3.86
CA GLU A 142 -3.50 0.41 3.05
C GLU A 142 -2.12 1.01 3.36
N ILE A 143 -1.43 1.46 2.32
CA ILE A 143 -0.17 2.18 2.43
C ILE A 143 -0.53 3.66 2.56
N PRO A 144 -0.15 4.34 3.66
CA PRO A 144 -0.53 5.73 3.87
C PRO A 144 -0.04 6.66 2.76
N GLY A 145 -0.94 7.55 2.35
CA GLY A 145 -0.67 8.60 1.38
C GLY A 145 -1.37 8.37 0.04
N THR A 146 -1.48 9.44 -0.73
CA THR A 146 -2.13 9.44 -2.04
C THR A 146 -1.09 9.48 -3.14
N SER A 147 -1.18 8.54 -4.07
CA SER A 147 -0.41 8.49 -5.31
C SER A 147 -1.23 9.06 -6.46
N TYR A 148 -0.54 9.53 -7.50
CA TYR A 148 -1.17 10.18 -8.65
C TYR A 148 -0.66 9.56 -9.93
N ALA A 149 -1.58 9.22 -10.83
CA ALA A 149 -1.28 8.77 -12.18
C ALA A 149 -1.76 9.79 -13.19
N GLU A 150 -0.86 10.20 -14.07
CA GLU A 150 -1.14 11.19 -15.12
C GLU A 150 -1.31 10.51 -16.47
N GLY A 151 -2.24 11.02 -17.27
CA GLY A 151 -2.47 10.59 -18.63
C GLY A 151 -3.91 10.78 -19.01
N ALA A 152 -4.17 10.90 -20.30
CA ALA A 152 -5.50 11.28 -20.77
C ALA A 152 -6.44 10.07 -20.85
N PHE A 153 -7.60 10.15 -20.20
CA PHE A 153 -8.59 9.06 -20.16
C PHE A 153 -10.01 9.61 -19.95
N ASP A 154 -11.01 8.74 -20.07
CA ASP A 154 -12.39 9.07 -19.73
C ASP A 154 -12.80 8.38 -18.43
N ALA A 155 -13.55 9.06 -17.58
CA ALA A 155 -14.20 8.48 -16.41
C ALA A 155 -15.72 8.51 -16.58
N ALA A 156 -16.43 7.49 -16.13
CA ALA A 156 -17.88 7.45 -16.18
C ALA A 156 -18.46 6.80 -14.92
N PRO A 157 -19.73 7.05 -14.57
CA PRO A 157 -20.42 6.26 -13.57
C PRO A 157 -20.31 4.77 -13.89
N GLY A 158 -19.91 3.98 -12.90
CA GLY A 158 -19.65 2.55 -13.07
C GLY A 158 -18.22 2.18 -13.47
N THR A 159 -17.27 3.13 -13.48
CA THR A 159 -15.84 2.81 -13.64
C THR A 159 -15.35 1.85 -12.55
N LEU A 160 -14.63 0.80 -12.94
CA LEU A 160 -14.08 -0.24 -12.06
C LEU A 160 -12.55 -0.27 -12.10
N ILE A 161 -11.93 -0.67 -10.98
CA ILE A 161 -10.47 -0.72 -10.83
C ILE A 161 -10.01 -2.17 -10.63
N GLY A 162 -9.13 -2.65 -11.51
CA GLY A 162 -8.51 -3.97 -11.43
C GLY A 162 -7.45 -4.08 -10.33
N PRO A 163 -7.04 -5.30 -9.95
CA PRO A 163 -5.96 -5.51 -9.00
C PRO A 163 -4.62 -5.10 -9.60
N VAL A 164 -3.64 -4.80 -8.73
CA VAL A 164 -2.26 -4.60 -9.18
C VAL A 164 -1.68 -5.94 -9.65
N GLN A 165 -1.08 -5.93 -10.84
CA GLN A 165 -0.50 -7.07 -11.53
C GLN A 165 0.96 -6.80 -11.92
N PRO A 166 1.80 -7.84 -12.05
CA PRO A 166 3.18 -7.66 -12.52
C PRO A 166 3.22 -7.20 -13.98
N GLY A 167 4.21 -6.39 -14.32
CA GLY A 167 4.50 -5.95 -15.69
C GLY A 167 3.97 -4.57 -16.04
N ALA A 168 4.30 -4.11 -17.24
CA ALA A 168 3.79 -2.90 -17.89
C ALA A 168 3.25 -3.29 -19.27
#